data_AF-A0A940VVS3-F1
#
_entry.id   AF-A0A940VVS3-F1
#
_cell.length_a   1.000
_cell.length_b   1.000
_cell.length_c   1.000
_cell.angle_alpha   90.00
_cell.angle_beta   90.00
_cell.angle_gamma   90.00
#
_symmetry.space_group_name_H-M   'P 1'
#
loop_
_entity.id
_entity.type
_entity.pdbx_description
1 polymer ?
#
loop_
_entity_poly.entity_id
_entity_poly.type
_entity_poly.pdbx_seq_one_letter_code
_entity_poly.pdbx_strand_id
1 'polypeptide(L)' 'NLLSLANSKQFYGKLDVERMKKLMEIQMQDGGATHKGTVLQVIAVPKNLALWIRGMDYSDWQEVNLKNLFIR' A
#
# COMPACT_ATOMS: atom_id res chain seq x y z
N ASN A 1 -3.97 -2.18 -16.40
CA ASN A 1 -4.06 -1.01 -15.51
C ASN A 1 -4.25 -1.50 -14.06
N LEU A 2 -4.18 -0.61 -13.07
CA LEU A 2 -4.20 -0.99 -11.65
C LEU A 2 -5.43 -1.81 -11.26
N LEU A 3 -6.60 -1.46 -11.80
CA LEU A 3 -7.84 -2.19 -11.54
C LEU A 3 -7.77 -3.62 -12.11
N SER A 4 -7.24 -3.81 -13.31
CA SER A 4 -7.03 -5.15 -13.87
C SER A 4 -6.07 -5.98 -13.03
N LEU A 5 -4.99 -5.37 -12.51
CA LEU A 5 -4.03 -6.03 -11.65
C LEU A 5 -4.65 -6.46 -10.31
N ALA A 6 -5.42 -5.57 -9.69
CA ALA A 6 -6.16 -5.86 -8.46
C ALA A 6 -7.19 -6.98 -8.66
N ASN A 7 -7.79 -7.10 -9.85
CA ASN A 7 -8.72 -8.17 -10.23
C ASN A 7 -8.06 -9.46 -10.71
N SER A 8 -6.73 -9.53 -10.76
CA SER A 8 -6.04 -10.76 -11.13
C SER A 8 -6.20 -11.86 -10.08
N LYS A 9 -5.98 -13.13 -10.46
CA LYS A 9 -6.01 -14.29 -9.53
C LYS A 9 -5.08 -14.13 -8.32
N GLN A 10 -4.03 -13.32 -8.47
CA GLN A 10 -3.04 -13.06 -7.44
C GLN A 10 -3.57 -12.16 -6.33
N PHE A 11 -4.41 -11.16 -6.67
CA PHE A 11 -4.79 -10.09 -5.75
C PHE A 11 -6.29 -10.08 -5.40
N TYR A 12 -7.16 -10.52 -6.31
CA TYR A 12 -8.61 -10.45 -6.12
C TYR A 12 -9.06 -11.22 -4.87
N GLY A 13 -9.78 -10.52 -3.98
CA GLY A 13 -10.28 -11.07 -2.71
C GLY A 13 -9.20 -11.44 -1.69
N LYS A 14 -7.92 -11.10 -1.95
CA LYS A 14 -6.78 -11.54 -1.13
C LYS A 14 -6.01 -10.39 -0.50
N LEU A 15 -6.42 -9.13 -0.70
CA LEU A 15 -5.67 -7.94 -0.27
C LEU A 15 -5.59 -7.82 1.26
N ASP A 16 -4.50 -8.36 1.82
CA ASP A 16 -3.98 -8.04 3.13
C ASP A 16 -2.83 -7.02 3.00
N VAL A 17 -2.25 -6.59 4.13
CA VAL A 17 -1.16 -5.61 4.16
C VAL A 17 0.00 -6.03 3.25
N GLU A 18 0.44 -7.28 3.36
CA GLU A 18 1.61 -7.75 2.62
C GLU A 18 1.36 -7.83 1.11
N ARG A 19 0.16 -8.25 0.68
CA ARG A 19 -0.21 -8.21 -0.73
C ARG A 19 -0.45 -6.80 -1.24
N MET A 20 -0.95 -5.89 -0.41
CA MET A 20 -1.06 -4.48 -0.76
C MET A 20 0.33 -3.86 -0.98
N LYS A 21 1.30 -4.12 -0.10
CA LYS A 21 2.70 -3.67 -0.28
C LYS A 21 3.26 -4.12 -1.63
N LYS A 22 3.11 -5.42 -1.94
CA LYS A 22 3.53 -6.00 -3.23
C LYS A 22 2.83 -5.38 -4.43
N LEU A 23 1.52 -5.16 -4.35
CA LEU A 23 0.75 -4.51 -5.41
C LEU A 23 1.22 -3.07 -5.65
N MET A 24 1.49 -2.35 -4.56
CA MET A 24 1.97 -0.97 -4.59
C MET A 24 3.38 -0.87 -5.18
N GLU A 25 4.24 -1.89 -4.98
CA GLU A 25 5.59 -1.97 -5.56
C GLU A 25 5.62 -2.18 -7.08
N ILE A 26 4.52 -2.63 -7.69
CA ILE A 26 4.46 -2.88 -9.14
C ILE A 26 4.47 -1.54 -9.89
N GLN A 27 5.36 -1.45 -10.88
CA GLN A 27 5.52 -0.26 -11.72
C GLN A 27 4.29 -0.06 -12.61
N MET A 28 3.98 1.19 -12.95
CA MET A 28 2.83 1.57 -13.75
C MET A 28 2.89 0.97 -15.17
N GLN A 29 4.10 0.78 -15.70
CA GLN A 29 4.35 0.08 -16.98
C GLN A 29 3.87 -1.38 -16.96
N ASP A 30 3.88 -2.02 -15.78
CA ASP A 30 3.39 -3.38 -15.56
C ASP A 30 1.93 -3.37 -15.05
N GLY A 31 1.26 -2.22 -15.15
CA GLY A 31 -0.12 -2.02 -14.70
C GLY A 31 -0.28 -1.79 -13.20
N GLY A 32 0.80 -1.53 -12.45
CA GLY A 32 0.79 -1.26 -11.01
C GLY A 32 0.59 0.21 -10.62
N ALA A 33 1.01 0.56 -9.41
CA ALA A 33 0.72 1.84 -8.76
C ALA A 33 1.92 2.78 -8.60
N THR A 34 3.15 2.32 -8.88
CA THR A 34 4.37 3.15 -8.77
C THR A 34 4.78 3.74 -10.11
N HIS A 35 5.15 5.02 -10.15
CA HIS A 35 5.84 5.63 -11.28
C HIS A 35 7.08 6.39 -10.81
N LYS A 36 7.94 6.83 -11.74
CA LYS A 36 9.22 7.52 -11.41
C LYS A 36 9.09 8.79 -10.57
N GLY A 37 7.90 9.41 -10.53
CA GLY A 37 7.62 10.62 -9.74
C GLY A 37 6.86 10.32 -8.45
N THR A 38 6.62 9.06 -8.11
CA THR A 38 6.03 8.69 -6.83
C THR A 38 7.02 9.01 -5.73
N VAL A 39 6.63 9.84 -4.77
CA VAL A 39 7.47 10.20 -3.61
C VAL A 39 7.06 9.42 -2.36
N LEU A 40 5.76 9.10 -2.25
CA LEU A 40 5.17 8.51 -1.06
C LEU A 40 4.13 7.45 -1.44
N GLN A 41 4.12 6.35 -0.70
CA GLN A 41 3.05 5.34 -0.76
C GLN A 41 2.41 5.16 0.62
N VAL A 42 1.09 4.98 0.64
CA VAL A 42 0.32 4.82 1.88
C VAL A 42 -0.66 3.66 1.73
N ILE A 43 -0.70 2.76 2.72
CA ILE A 43 -1.73 1.73 2.88
C ILE A 43 -2.43 1.99 4.20
N ALA A 44 -3.74 2.27 4.16
CA ALA A 44 -4.54 2.44 5.36
C ALA A 44 -5.18 1.11 5.78
N VAL A 45 -5.12 0.80 7.09
CA VAL A 45 -5.83 -0.33 7.69
C VAL A 45 -6.77 0.19 8.79
N PRO A 46 -7.94 0.75 8.43
CA PRO A 46 -8.80 1.46 9.38
C PRO A 46 -9.24 0.59 10.57
N LYS A 47 -9.54 -0.70 10.34
CA LYS A 47 -9.91 -1.66 11.39
C LYS A 47 -8.87 -1.73 12.52
N ASN A 48 -7.60 -1.49 12.20
CA ASN A 48 -6.50 -1.58 13.16
C ASN A 48 -6.05 -0.21 13.68
N LEU A 49 -6.62 0.89 13.14
CA LEU A 49 -6.12 2.26 13.32
C LEU A 49 -4.61 2.33 13.00
N ALA A 50 -4.23 1.82 11.82
CA ALA A 50 -2.84 1.79 11.38
C ALA A 50 -2.69 2.32 9.95
N LEU A 51 -1.56 2.98 9.70
CA LEU A 51 -1.09 3.32 8.36
C LEU A 51 0.24 2.63 8.11
N TRP A 52 0.46 2.12 6.91
CA TRP A 52 1.79 1.77 6.43
C TRP A 52 2.25 2.82 5.44
N ILE A 53 3.44 3.37 5.66
CA ILE A 53 3.98 4.47 4.88
C ILE A 53 5.34 4.06 4.32
N ARG A 54 5.59 4.37 3.05
CA ARG A 54 6.88 4.17 2.39
C ARG A 54 7.28 5.47 1.69
N GLY A 55 8.45 6.01 2.04
CA GLY A 55 9.08 7.09 1.30
C GLY A 55 10.00 6.51 0.23
N MET A 56 9.73 6.81 -1.04
CA MET A 56 10.55 6.30 -2.14
C MET A 56 12.00 6.78 -1.96
N ASP A 57 12.96 5.85 -2.11
CA ASP A 57 14.40 6.06 -1.92
C ASP A 57 14.85 6.55 -0.52
N TYR A 58 13.93 6.60 0.45
CA TYR A 58 14.23 7.08 1.81
C TYR A 58 13.96 6.04 2.89
N SER A 59 12.86 5.31 2.80
CA SER A 59 12.50 4.28 3.78
C SER A 59 11.68 3.16 3.17
N ASP A 60 11.92 1.93 3.61
CA ASP A 60 10.97 0.84 3.41
C ASP A 60 9.68 1.07 4.21
N TRP A 61 8.69 0.20 4.02
CA TRP A 61 7.40 0.28 4.69
C TRP A 61 7.52 0.34 6.22
N GLN A 62 7.06 1.44 6.81
CA GLN A 62 6.95 1.64 8.25
C GLN A 62 5.49 1.62 8.69
N GLU A 63 5.19 0.99 9.83
CA GLU A 63 3.87 1.03 10.45
C GLU A 63 3.75 2.25 11.38
N VAL A 64 2.66 3.00 11.23
CA VAL A 64 2.26 4.09 12.12
C VAL A 64 1.00 3.66 12.85
N ASN A 65 1.12 3.46 14.16
CA ASN A 65 0.00 3.14 15.05
C ASN A 65 -0.76 4.43 15.43
N LEU A 66 -2.03 4.52 15.04
CA LEU A 66 -2.89 5.66 15.28
C LEU A 66 -3.80 5.48 16.50
N LYS A 67 -3.80 4.34 17.19
CA LYS A 67 -4.73 4.05 18.29
C LYS A 67 -4.78 5.16 19.33
N ASN A 68 -3.61 5.69 19.70
CA ASN A 68 -3.48 6.73 20.72
C ASN A 68 -4.05 8.09 20.29
N LEU A 69 -4.23 8.32 18.98
CA LEU A 69 -4.82 9.55 18.45
C LEU A 69 -6.35 9.53 18.49
N PHE A 70 -6.96 8.36 18.68
CA PHE A 70 -8.41 8.16 18.68
C PHE A 70 -8.92 7.57 19.99
N ILE A 71 -8.14 7.62 21.06
CA ILE A 71 -8.62 7.30 22.41
C ILE A 71 -9.72 8.30 22.76
N ARG A 72 -10.92 7.79 23.01
CA ARG A 72 -12.05 8.52 23.59
C ARG A 72 -12.25 8.08 25.02
#